data_AF-A0A0U5CHC5-F1
#
_entry.id   AF-A0A0U5CHC5-F1
#
_cell.length_a   1.000
_cell.length_b   1.000
_cell.length_c   1.000
_cell.angle_alpha   90.00
_cell.angle_beta   90.00
_cell.angle_gamma   90.00
#
_symmetry.space_group_name_H-M   'P 1'
#
loop_
_entity.id
_entity.type
_entity.pdbx_description
1 polymer ?
#
loop_
_entity_poly.entity_id
_entity_poly.type
_entity_poly.pdbx_seq_one_letter_code
_entity_poly.pdbx_strand_id
1 'polypeptide(L)'
;MRTGSARDVFAPSWNPGELDIDALTLDFSHAGMSGRPASELAAAWGDRLRHVHLCDSSRDSPKGPLVDEHLPPGHGVQPVDDVLRALADHHFDGLVVAEITTRHCGRDEQMRATVLAETLQFARTHLRVDAS
;
A
#
# COMPACT_ATOMS: atom_id res chain seq x y z
N MET A 1 35.37 -19.64 -1.04
CA MET A 1 34.01 -19.39 -1.56
C MET A 1 33.43 -18.25 -0.71
N ARG A 2 33.30 -17.04 -1.26
CA ARG A 2 32.71 -15.91 -0.51
C ARG A 2 31.21 -16.16 -0.43
N THR A 3 30.71 -16.49 0.75
CA THR A 3 29.29 -16.45 1.07
C THR A 3 28.83 -15.01 0.91
N GLY A 4 27.99 -14.73 -0.10
CA GLY A 4 27.33 -13.44 -0.19
C GLY A 4 26.53 -13.24 1.10
N SER A 5 26.78 -12.16 1.84
CA SER A 5 25.95 -11.79 2.98
C SER A 5 24.51 -11.73 2.49
N ALA A 6 23.61 -12.50 3.09
CA ALA A 6 22.18 -12.30 2.89
C ALA A 6 21.91 -10.83 3.22
N ARG A 7 21.67 -10.02 2.19
CA ARG A 7 21.23 -8.65 2.38
C ARG A 7 19.81 -8.78 2.90
N ASP A 8 19.59 -8.34 4.14
CA ASP A 8 18.25 -8.13 4.61
C ASP A 8 17.59 -7.11 3.68
N VAL A 9 16.56 -7.53 2.96
CA VAL A 9 15.81 -6.67 2.02
C VAL A 9 15.10 -5.53 2.76
N PHE A 10 14.98 -5.65 4.08
CA PHE A 10 14.38 -4.66 4.96
C PHE A 10 15.42 -3.90 5.79
N ALA A 11 16.72 -4.01 5.51
CA ALA A 11 17.70 -3.16 6.19
C ALA A 11 17.49 -1.67 5.84
N PRO A 12 17.63 -0.73 6.80
CA PRO A 12 17.99 -0.93 8.20
C PRO A 12 16.82 -1.28 9.13
N SER A 13 15.57 -1.09 8.71
CA SER A 13 14.37 -1.58 9.40
C SER A 13 13.24 -1.80 8.40
N TRP A 14 12.42 -2.83 8.64
CA TRP A 14 11.19 -3.08 7.89
C TRP A 14 10.13 -2.01 8.16
N ASN A 15 10.17 -1.37 9.34
CA ASN A 15 9.27 -0.30 9.75
C ASN A 15 10.04 1.02 9.81
N PRO A 16 9.94 1.87 8.77
CA PRO A 16 10.64 3.16 8.75
C PRO A 16 10.16 4.12 9.86
N GLY A 17 9.01 3.86 10.49
CA GLY A 17 8.53 4.63 11.64
C GLY A 17 9.41 4.52 12.89
N GLU A 18 10.26 3.49 12.99
CA GLU A 18 11.25 3.33 14.07
C GLU A 18 12.51 4.17 13.84
N LEU A 19 12.66 4.74 12.64
CA LEU A 19 13.77 5.60 12.26
C LEU A 19 13.39 7.08 12.47
N ASP A 20 14.40 7.92 12.60
CA ASP A 20 14.27 9.38 12.70
C ASP A 20 14.01 9.97 11.30
N ILE A 21 12.79 9.73 10.78
CA ILE A 21 12.33 10.14 9.45
C ILE A 21 10.98 10.86 9.57
N ASP A 22 10.93 12.11 9.15
CA ASP A 22 9.72 12.95 9.32
C ASP A 22 8.58 12.58 8.37
N ALA A 23 8.89 12.09 7.17
CA ALA A 23 7.91 11.78 6.13
C ALA A 23 7.95 10.29 5.76
N LEU A 24 6.85 9.60 6.07
CA LEU A 24 6.68 8.17 5.88
C LEU A 24 5.71 7.89 4.73
N THR A 25 5.98 6.80 4.03
CA THR A 25 5.13 6.27 2.96
C THR A 25 4.53 4.95 3.40
N LEU A 26 3.19 4.85 3.37
CA LEU A 26 2.49 3.59 3.58
C LEU A 26 2.31 2.85 2.26
N ASP A 27 2.65 1.56 2.27
CA ASP A 27 2.45 0.62 1.18
C ASP A 27 1.71 -0.60 1.73
N PHE A 28 0.53 -0.89 1.19
CA PHE A 28 -0.32 -2.00 1.66
C PHE A 28 0.26 -3.37 1.33
N SER A 29 0.97 -3.52 0.20
CA SER A 29 1.66 -4.76 -0.18
C SER A 29 2.75 -5.06 0.85
N HIS A 30 3.57 -4.06 1.19
CA HIS A 30 4.63 -4.21 2.18
C HIS A 30 4.08 -4.42 3.61
N ALA A 31 3.01 -3.73 3.99
CA ALA A 31 2.32 -3.97 5.26
C ALA A 31 1.87 -5.44 5.38
N GLY A 32 1.22 -5.98 4.34
CA GLY A 32 0.82 -7.39 4.26
C GLY A 32 2.01 -8.35 4.34
N MET A 33 3.14 -8.02 3.70
CA MET A 33 4.35 -8.82 3.80
C MET A 33 4.94 -8.88 5.22
N SER A 34 4.81 -7.79 5.99
CA SER A 34 5.21 -7.72 7.39
C SER A 34 4.24 -8.44 8.35
N GLY A 35 3.09 -8.90 7.85
CA GLY A 35 2.05 -9.55 8.65
C GLY A 35 1.30 -8.61 9.58
N ARG A 36 1.27 -7.31 9.26
CA ARG A 36 0.53 -6.30 10.01
C ARG A 36 -0.53 -5.66 9.14
N PRO A 37 -1.71 -5.35 9.68
CA PRO A 37 -2.70 -4.58 8.95
C PRO A 37 -2.17 -3.15 8.74
N ALA A 38 -2.33 -2.63 7.52
CA ALA A 38 -1.91 -1.29 7.17
C ALA A 38 -2.55 -0.19 8.04
N SER A 39 -3.72 -0.45 8.63
CA SER A 39 -4.40 0.46 9.56
C SER A 39 -3.61 0.72 10.84
N GLU A 40 -2.89 -0.28 11.36
CA GLU A 40 -2.02 -0.08 12.52
C GLU A 40 -0.84 0.83 12.20
N LEU A 41 -0.26 0.70 11.00
CA LEU A 41 0.85 1.55 10.56
C LEU A 41 0.36 2.98 10.33
N ALA A 42 -0.77 3.15 9.62
CA ALA A 42 -1.37 4.46 9.39
C ALA A 42 -1.65 5.21 10.71
N ALA A 43 -2.27 4.52 11.68
CA ALA A 43 -2.55 5.09 12.99
C ALA A 43 -1.27 5.40 13.79
N ALA A 44 -0.27 4.51 13.76
CA ALA A 44 0.98 4.69 14.49
C ALA A 44 1.85 5.83 13.93
N TRP A 45 1.82 6.03 12.61
CA TRP A 45 2.63 7.05 11.95
C TRP A 45 1.99 8.43 12.01
N GLY A 46 0.65 8.51 12.07
CA GLY A 46 -0.08 9.77 12.28
C GLY A 46 0.39 10.87 11.32
N ASP A 47 0.75 12.04 11.87
CA ASP A 47 1.19 13.21 11.09
C ASP A 47 2.48 12.98 10.27
N ARG A 48 3.26 11.94 10.59
CA ARG A 48 4.45 11.56 9.79
C ARG A 48 4.06 10.83 8.51
N LEU A 49 2.86 10.25 8.42
CA LEU A 49 2.39 9.67 7.17
C LEU A 49 2.13 10.81 6.18
N ARG A 50 2.89 10.88 5.09
CA ARG A 50 2.77 11.92 4.07
C ARG A 50 2.43 11.40 2.68
N HIS A 51 2.56 10.09 2.47
CA HIS A 51 2.35 9.45 1.17
C HIS A 51 1.77 8.05 1.36
N VAL A 52 0.83 7.66 0.50
CA VAL A 52 0.26 6.32 0.42
C VAL A 52 0.43 5.78 -0.98
N HIS A 53 1.08 4.63 -1.09
CA HIS A 53 1.03 3.78 -2.27
C HIS A 53 -0.22 2.91 -2.18
N LEU A 54 -1.22 3.25 -2.99
CA LEU A 54 -2.51 2.59 -3.03
C LEU A 54 -2.41 1.29 -3.83
N CYS A 55 -2.46 0.20 -3.08
CA CYS A 55 -2.45 -1.18 -3.56
C CYS A 55 -3.15 -2.06 -2.52
N ASP A 56 -3.13 -3.38 -2.72
CA ASP A 56 -3.59 -4.37 -1.76
C ASP A 56 -2.67 -5.59 -1.77
N SER A 57 -2.82 -6.43 -0.77
CA SER A 57 -2.06 -7.67 -0.58
C SER A 57 -3.01 -8.80 -0.26
N SER A 58 -2.81 -9.98 -0.85
CA SER A 58 -3.52 -11.18 -0.38
C SER A 58 -2.98 -11.70 0.96
N ARG A 59 -1.92 -11.08 1.49
CA ARG A 59 -1.24 -11.51 2.71
C ARG A 59 -1.68 -10.71 3.94
N ASP A 60 -1.88 -11.47 5.01
CA ASP A 60 -2.07 -10.99 6.38
C ASP A 60 -1.08 -11.64 7.36
N SER A 61 -0.21 -12.54 6.89
CA SER A 61 0.76 -13.26 7.73
C SER A 61 2.16 -13.31 7.11
N PRO A 62 3.22 -13.29 7.94
CA PRO A 62 4.61 -13.31 7.48
C PRO A 62 5.07 -14.69 6.97
N LYS A 63 4.25 -15.74 7.09
CA LYS A 63 4.59 -17.09 6.62
C LYS A 63 4.34 -17.20 5.10
N GLY A 64 5.21 -17.93 4.41
CA GLY A 64 5.12 -18.17 2.97
C GLY A 64 6.12 -17.35 2.15
N PRO A 65 6.14 -17.52 0.81
CA PRO A 65 7.02 -16.77 -0.06
C PRO A 65 6.75 -15.26 0.02
N LEU A 66 7.81 -14.46 -0.03
CA LEU A 66 7.72 -13.00 -0.15
C LEU A 66 7.22 -12.66 -1.56
N VAL A 67 5.90 -12.49 -1.69
CA VAL A 67 5.29 -12.06 -2.95
C VAL A 67 4.80 -10.64 -2.76
N ASP A 68 5.35 -9.77 -3.59
CA ASP A 68 5.01 -8.37 -3.67
C ASP A 68 3.99 -8.17 -4.80
N GLU A 69 2.71 -8.33 -4.45
CA GLU A 69 1.64 -8.56 -5.42
C GLU A 69 1.08 -7.26 -6.00
N HIS A 70 1.04 -6.18 -5.22
CA HIS A 70 0.47 -4.89 -5.62
C HIS A 70 -0.91 -5.04 -6.30
N LEU A 71 -1.82 -5.75 -5.64
CA LEU A 71 -3.17 -5.97 -6.17
C LEU A 71 -3.93 -4.63 -6.25
N PRO A 72 -4.94 -4.50 -7.14
CA PRO A 72 -5.88 -3.39 -7.06
C PRO A 72 -6.55 -3.33 -5.68
N PRO A 73 -6.85 -2.13 -5.15
CA PRO A 73 -7.44 -1.99 -3.81
C PRO A 73 -8.78 -2.71 -3.70
N GLY A 74 -8.98 -3.49 -2.64
CA GLY A 74 -10.18 -4.30 -2.42
C GLY A 74 -10.12 -5.71 -3.01
N HIS A 75 -9.00 -6.10 -3.63
CA HIS A 75 -8.79 -7.44 -4.18
C HIS A 75 -7.92 -8.33 -3.27
N GLY A 76 -7.42 -7.78 -2.16
CA GLY A 76 -6.66 -8.51 -1.15
C GLY A 76 -7.40 -8.61 0.19
N VAL A 77 -6.62 -8.62 1.27
CA VAL A 77 -7.11 -8.76 2.65
C VAL A 77 -6.74 -7.58 3.53
N GLN A 78 -6.03 -6.58 3.00
CA GLN A 78 -5.70 -5.40 3.77
C GLN A 78 -6.94 -4.51 3.93
N PRO A 79 -7.07 -3.77 5.04
CA PRO A 79 -8.21 -2.89 5.31
C PRO A 79 -8.07 -1.56 4.55
N VAL A 80 -7.94 -1.61 3.21
CA VAL A 80 -7.60 -0.44 2.38
C VAL A 80 -8.66 0.65 2.48
N ASP A 81 -9.93 0.28 2.40
CA ASP A 81 -11.07 1.18 2.48
C ASP A 81 -11.20 1.84 3.86
N ASP A 82 -10.99 1.09 4.94
CA ASP A 82 -10.98 1.63 6.30
C ASP A 82 -9.84 2.64 6.49
N VAL A 83 -8.64 2.35 5.96
CA VAL A 83 -7.50 3.28 6.02
C VAL A 83 -7.80 4.56 5.27
N LEU A 84 -8.29 4.48 4.02
CA LEU A 84 -8.62 5.67 3.25
C LEU A 84 -9.72 6.53 3.92
N ARG A 85 -10.73 5.88 4.51
CA ARG A 85 -11.77 6.59 5.28
C ARG A 85 -11.20 7.28 6.51
N ALA A 86 -10.30 6.62 7.26
CA ALA A 86 -9.63 7.21 8.40
C ALA A 86 -8.76 8.42 7.98
N LEU A 87 -8.01 8.31 6.88
CA LEU A 87 -7.23 9.44 6.35
C LEU A 87 -8.13 10.64 6.00
N ALA A 88 -9.29 10.39 5.38
CA ALA A 88 -10.26 11.44 5.10
C ALA A 88 -10.84 12.06 6.39
N ASP A 89 -11.19 11.24 7.39
CA ASP A 89 -11.69 11.69 8.70
C ASP A 89 -10.65 12.56 9.45
N HIS A 90 -9.36 12.33 9.19
CA HIS A 90 -8.24 13.09 9.76
C HIS A 90 -7.74 14.24 8.87
N HIS A 91 -8.47 14.59 7.80
CA HIS A 91 -8.09 15.66 6.87
C HIS A 91 -6.67 15.49 6.29
N PHE A 92 -6.31 14.26 5.94
CA PHE A 92 -5.02 13.94 5.35
C PHE A 92 -4.71 14.85 4.13
N ASP A 93 -3.57 15.53 4.18
CA ASP A 93 -3.12 16.49 3.16
C ASP A 93 -1.99 15.97 2.27
N GLY A 94 -1.62 14.71 2.45
CA GLY A 94 -0.57 14.03 1.70
C GLY A 94 -1.02 13.50 0.34
N LEU A 95 -0.16 12.69 -0.27
CA LEU A 95 -0.43 12.09 -1.58
C LEU A 95 -0.94 10.66 -1.45
N VAL A 96 -1.89 10.29 -2.30
CA VAL A 96 -2.32 8.90 -2.51
C VAL A 96 -2.10 8.56 -3.98
N VAL A 97 -1.21 7.61 -4.25
CA VAL A 97 -0.75 7.25 -5.60
C VAL A 97 -1.05 5.78 -5.87
N ALA A 98 -1.73 5.46 -6.97
CA ALA A 98 -1.95 4.09 -7.37
C ALA A 98 -0.62 3.40 -7.72
N GLU A 99 -0.27 2.36 -6.97
CA GLU A 99 0.88 1.49 -7.25
C GLU A 99 0.39 0.06 -7.41
N ILE A 100 -0.18 -0.26 -8.57
CA ILE A 100 -0.82 -1.56 -8.81
C ILE A 100 -0.12 -2.32 -9.94
N THR A 101 -0.18 -3.64 -9.89
CA THR A 101 0.22 -4.49 -11.01
C THR A 101 -0.93 -4.69 -11.99
N THR A 102 -0.69 -4.40 -13.26
CA THR A 102 -1.62 -4.69 -14.35
C THR A 102 -1.08 -5.77 -15.28
N ARG A 103 -0.14 -6.60 -14.80
CA ARG A 103 0.51 -7.63 -15.62
C ARG A 103 -0.49 -8.66 -16.16
N HIS A 104 -1.52 -8.97 -15.38
CA HIS A 104 -2.59 -9.90 -15.75
C HIS A 104 -3.39 -9.44 -16.99
N CYS A 105 -3.41 -8.14 -17.30
CA CYS A 105 -4.07 -7.60 -18.48
C CYS A 105 -3.32 -7.93 -19.79
N GLY A 106 -2.04 -8.32 -19.74
CA GLY A 106 -1.26 -8.61 -20.95
C GLY A 106 -1.23 -7.45 -21.94
N ARG A 107 -1.70 -7.67 -23.17
CA ARG A 107 -1.83 -6.66 -24.24
C ARG A 107 -3.22 -5.99 -24.30
N ASP A 108 -4.14 -6.39 -23.43
CA ASP A 108 -5.48 -5.80 -23.39
C ASP A 108 -5.44 -4.42 -22.71
N GLU A 109 -5.40 -3.38 -23.54
CA GLU A 109 -5.37 -1.99 -23.06
C GLU A 109 -6.70 -1.57 -22.45
N GLN A 110 -7.82 -2.12 -22.92
CA GLN A 110 -9.13 -1.80 -22.39
C GLN A 110 -9.29 -2.35 -20.97
N MET A 111 -8.89 -3.60 -20.75
CA MET A 111 -8.87 -4.20 -19.42
C MET A 111 -7.97 -3.39 -18.47
N ARG A 112 -6.79 -2.98 -18.93
CA ARG A 112 -5.87 -2.14 -18.13
C ARG A 112 -6.50 -0.80 -17.77
N ALA A 113 -7.15 -0.13 -18.72
CA ALA A 113 -7.82 1.14 -18.47
C ALA A 113 -8.97 0.99 -17.46
N THR A 114 -9.75 -0.10 -17.55
CA THR A 114 -10.79 -0.44 -16.58
C THR A 114 -10.22 -0.59 -15.18
N VAL A 115 -9.16 -1.39 -15.00
CA VAL A 115 -8.53 -1.60 -13.67
C VAL A 115 -8.02 -0.28 -13.06
N LEU A 116 -7.41 0.58 -13.89
CA LEU A 116 -6.95 1.90 -13.44
C LEU A 116 -8.11 2.82 -13.06
N ALA A 117 -9.20 2.81 -13.82
CA ALA A 117 -10.40 3.60 -13.52
C ALA A 117 -11.09 3.11 -12.24
N GLU A 118 -11.20 1.80 -12.04
CA GLU A 118 -11.74 1.20 -10.81
C GLU A 118 -10.88 1.56 -9.59
N THR A 119 -9.55 1.52 -9.73
CA THR A 119 -8.62 1.93 -8.66
C THR A 119 -8.80 3.40 -8.29
N LEU A 120 -8.93 4.29 -9.29
CA LEU A 120 -9.20 5.71 -9.06
C LEU A 120 -10.57 5.94 -8.40
N GLN A 121 -11.60 5.22 -8.84
CA GLN A 121 -12.94 5.32 -8.27
C GLN A 121 -12.98 4.82 -6.83
N PHE A 122 -12.29 3.73 -6.52
CA PHE A 122 -12.12 3.23 -5.15
C PHE A 122 -11.50 4.32 -4.26
N ALA A 123 -10.38 4.90 -4.71
CA ALA A 123 -9.70 5.96 -3.98
C ALA A 123 -10.63 7.13 -3.70
N ARG A 124 -11.30 7.65 -4.75
CA ARG A 124 -12.25 8.77 -4.64
C ARG A 124 -13.39 8.49 -3.67
N THR A 125 -13.98 7.29 -3.77
CA THR A 125 -15.10 6.86 -2.92
C THR A 125 -14.71 6.87 -1.44
N HIS A 126 -13.57 6.26 -1.11
CA HIS A 126 -13.18 6.08 0.29
C HIS A 126 -12.47 7.29 0.89
N LEU A 127 -11.78 8.10 0.06
CA LEU A 127 -11.25 9.41 0.46
C LEU A 127 -12.33 10.49 0.48
N ARG A 128 -13.53 10.21 -0.04
CA ARG A 128 -14.66 11.14 -0.15
C ARG A 128 -14.28 12.42 -0.91
N VAL A 129 -13.52 12.24 -2.00
CA VAL A 129 -13.13 13.31 -2.91
C VAL A 129 -13.88 13.14 -4.22
N ASP A 130 -14.64 14.17 -4.60
CA ASP A 130 -15.40 14.15 -5.85
C ASP A 130 -14.48 14.26 -7.06
N ALA A 131 -14.92 13.73 -8.19
CA ALA A 131 -14.28 13.99 -9.46
C ALA A 131 -14.49 15.47 -9.84
N SER A 132 -13.43 16.27 -9.77
CA SER A 132 -13.38 17.60 -10.39
C SER A 132 -13.34 17.49 -11.91
#